data_AF-A0A2V6TLY8-F1
#
_entry.id   AF-A0A2V6TLY8-F1
#
_cell.length_a   1.000
_cell.length_b   1.000
_cell.length_c   1.000
_cell.angle_alpha   90.00
_cell.angle_beta   90.00
_cell.angle_gamma   90.00
#
_symmetry.space_group_name_H-M   'P 1'
#
loop_
_entity.id
_entity.type
_entity.pdbx_description
1 polymer ?
#
loop_
_entity_poly.entity_id
_entity_poly.type
_entity_poly.pdbx_seq_one_letter_code
_entity_poly.pdbx_strand_id
1 'polypeptide(L)'
;PGVVVSHELLSRATQYEPSITTGRISGFKQDIGGQRVLQTDAAIIQGNSGGPVFDDRGQVIGAATFTSLQGEQVVQGFNFLIPVETIQEAASKAGVTPKGDSMFTRLWNHGVDLYIRDLHYRAYRNMSAANRIHPGFPDVERVREDCDIKHKEQGYLHREEYQWALIGVLLVGGIAGVWFSGRRLMSATRRGIRGIVRDELDAREGRSPP
;
A
#
# COMPACT_ATOMS: atom_id res chain seq x y z
N PRO A 1 18.96 -7.91 6.44
CA PRO A 1 19.75 -8.91 5.68
C PRO A 1 19.86 -8.42 4.25
N GLY A 2 21.07 -8.22 3.72
CA GLY A 2 21.24 -7.68 2.38
C GLY A 2 22.60 -8.01 1.76
N VAL A 3 22.68 -7.91 0.42
CA VAL A 3 23.91 -8.21 -0.35
C VAL A 3 24.97 -7.13 -0.25
N VAL A 4 24.60 -5.94 0.25
CA VAL A 4 25.53 -4.87 0.60
C VAL A 4 24.91 -4.11 1.77
N VAL A 5 25.43 -4.31 2.98
CA VAL A 5 24.89 -3.67 4.20
C VAL A 5 25.59 -2.32 4.48
N SER A 6 26.78 -2.10 3.92
CA SER A 6 27.50 -0.82 4.02
C SER A 6 28.26 -0.52 2.74
N HIS A 7 28.04 0.66 2.19
CA HIS A 7 28.78 1.21 1.05
C HIS A 7 28.74 2.74 1.15
N GLU A 8 29.77 3.43 0.66
CA GLU A 8 29.90 4.90 0.77
C GLU A 8 28.74 5.67 0.12
N LEU A 9 28.08 5.04 -0.86
CA LEU A 9 26.91 5.58 -1.55
C LEU A 9 25.57 5.29 -0.85
N LEU A 10 25.57 4.51 0.24
CA LEU A 10 24.35 4.09 0.93
C LEU A 10 24.15 4.89 2.21
N SER A 11 22.90 5.34 2.42
CA SER A 11 22.51 6.00 3.65
C SER A 11 22.44 5.01 4.82
N ARG A 12 22.54 5.51 6.05
CA ARG A 12 22.34 4.68 7.25
C ARG A 12 20.95 4.06 7.33
N ALA A 13 19.94 4.68 6.74
CA ALA A 13 18.58 4.14 6.71
C ALA A 13 18.51 2.83 5.90
N THR A 14 19.32 2.71 4.85
CA THR A 14 19.36 1.51 3.98
C THR A 14 19.92 0.27 4.68
N GLN A 15 20.60 0.42 5.83
CA GLN A 15 21.12 -0.72 6.60
C GLN A 15 20.01 -1.67 7.10
N TYR A 16 18.79 -1.15 7.25
CA TYR A 16 17.64 -1.91 7.73
C TYR A 16 16.73 -2.39 6.59
N GLU A 17 17.05 -2.05 5.34
CA GLU A 17 16.28 -2.49 4.18
C GLU A 17 16.70 -3.91 3.78
N PRO A 18 15.76 -4.87 3.64
CA PRO A 18 16.08 -6.20 3.18
C PRO A 18 16.47 -6.17 1.69
N SER A 19 17.45 -7.00 1.29
CA SER A 19 17.74 -7.25 -0.13
C SER A 19 17.32 -8.65 -0.53
N ILE A 20 16.85 -8.79 -1.77
CA ILE A 20 16.50 -10.07 -2.39
C ILE A 20 17.45 -10.32 -3.55
N THR A 21 17.95 -11.54 -3.66
CA THR A 21 18.68 -12.03 -4.85
C THR A 21 17.88 -13.10 -5.55
N THR A 22 18.12 -13.21 -6.85
CA THR A 22 17.47 -14.21 -7.69
C THR A 22 18.55 -15.02 -8.39
N GLY A 23 18.26 -16.32 -8.56
CA GLY A 23 19.11 -17.26 -9.25
C GLY A 23 18.37 -18.56 -9.50
N ARG A 24 19.06 -19.52 -10.10
CA ARG A 24 18.56 -20.84 -10.48
C ARG A 24 19.16 -21.90 -9.57
N ILE A 25 18.43 -23.00 -9.40
CA ILE A 25 19.02 -24.22 -8.88
C ILE A 25 19.91 -24.82 -9.96
N SER A 26 21.21 -24.76 -9.73
CA SER A 26 22.25 -25.24 -10.64
C SER A 26 22.50 -26.75 -10.50
N GLY A 27 22.09 -27.35 -9.38
CA GLY A 27 22.19 -28.79 -9.18
C GLY A 27 21.80 -29.27 -7.80
N PHE A 28 21.59 -30.58 -7.69
CA PHE A 28 21.38 -31.29 -6.43
C PHE A 28 22.67 -32.01 -6.06
N LYS A 29 23.19 -31.75 -4.86
CA LYS A 29 24.49 -32.25 -4.41
C LYS A 29 24.35 -32.87 -3.01
N GLN A 30 25.45 -33.45 -2.53
CA GLN A 30 25.60 -33.87 -1.15
C GLN A 30 26.82 -33.18 -0.55
N ASP A 31 26.73 -32.84 0.73
CA ASP A 31 27.89 -32.37 1.50
C ASP A 31 28.81 -33.54 1.88
N ILE A 32 29.91 -33.23 2.57
CA ILE A 32 30.87 -34.24 3.05
C ILE A 32 30.28 -35.23 4.07
N GLY A 33 29.16 -34.87 4.72
CA GLY A 33 28.42 -35.71 5.64
C GLY A 33 27.32 -36.52 4.97
N GLY A 34 27.19 -36.46 3.64
CA GLY A 34 26.15 -37.14 2.87
C GLY A 34 24.77 -36.47 2.92
N GLN A 35 24.67 -35.27 3.51
CA GLN A 35 23.40 -34.53 3.57
C GLN A 35 23.13 -33.84 2.23
N ARG A 36 21.87 -33.86 1.81
CA ARG A 36 21.45 -33.20 0.56
C ARG A 36 21.62 -31.69 0.68
N VAL A 37 22.16 -31.07 -0.36
CA VAL A 37 22.25 -29.61 -0.52
C VAL A 37 21.80 -29.21 -1.92
N LEU A 38 21.25 -28.01 -2.05
CA LEU A 38 20.90 -27.43 -3.35
C LEU A 38 21.99 -26.44 -3.75
N GLN A 39 22.56 -26.60 -4.94
CA GLN A 39 23.48 -25.63 -5.51
C GLN A 39 22.68 -24.53 -6.22
N THR A 40 23.05 -23.28 -6.01
CA THR A 40 22.43 -22.11 -6.65
C THR A 40 23.47 -21.14 -7.17
N ASP A 41 23.14 -20.43 -8.25
CA ASP A 41 23.90 -19.29 -8.73
C ASP A 41 23.42 -17.95 -8.13
N ALA A 42 22.33 -17.97 -7.34
CA ALA A 42 21.84 -16.79 -6.64
C ALA A 42 22.95 -16.22 -5.76
N ALA A 43 23.16 -14.91 -5.82
CA ALA A 43 24.17 -14.25 -5.00
C ALA A 43 23.85 -14.43 -3.51
N ILE A 44 24.78 -15.04 -2.79
CA ILE A 44 24.75 -15.23 -1.34
C ILE A 44 26.05 -14.67 -0.79
N ILE A 45 25.94 -13.74 0.15
CA ILE A 45 27.06 -13.15 0.86
C ILE A 45 26.78 -13.15 2.37
N GLN A 46 27.78 -12.76 3.16
CA GLN A 46 27.64 -12.59 4.59
C GLN A 46 26.48 -11.63 4.92
N GLY A 47 25.56 -12.06 5.80
CA GLY A 47 24.36 -11.31 6.15
C GLY A 47 23.07 -11.80 5.50
N ASN A 48 23.16 -12.59 4.42
CA ASN A 48 22.02 -13.32 3.85
C ASN A 48 21.97 -14.80 4.26
N SER A 49 23.08 -15.35 4.78
CA SER A 49 23.12 -16.67 5.40
C SER A 49 22.07 -16.79 6.51
N GLY A 50 21.29 -17.87 6.48
CA GLY A 50 20.15 -18.14 7.35
C GLY A 50 18.81 -17.64 6.81
N GLY A 51 18.81 -16.79 5.78
CA GLY A 51 17.59 -16.28 5.15
C GLY A 51 16.82 -17.36 4.36
N PRO A 52 15.49 -17.24 4.23
CA PRO A 52 14.68 -18.16 3.45
C PRO A 52 14.96 -18.00 1.95
N VAL A 53 14.93 -19.12 1.22
CA VAL A 53 14.91 -19.16 -0.24
C VAL A 53 13.56 -19.70 -0.68
N PHE A 54 12.93 -19.02 -1.64
CA PHE A 54 11.61 -19.34 -2.14
C PHE A 54 11.61 -19.59 -3.65
N ASP A 55 10.69 -20.43 -4.11
CA ASP A 55 10.40 -20.60 -5.54
C ASP A 55 9.58 -19.42 -6.09
N ASP A 56 9.28 -19.46 -7.40
CA ASP A 56 8.48 -18.46 -8.11
C ASP A 56 7.01 -18.39 -7.64
N ARG A 57 6.56 -19.37 -6.86
CA ARG A 57 5.23 -19.41 -6.21
C ARG A 57 5.30 -18.95 -4.75
N GLY A 58 6.44 -18.47 -4.28
CA GLY A 58 6.65 -18.01 -2.90
C GLY A 58 6.73 -19.14 -1.87
N GLN A 59 6.92 -20.39 -2.30
CA GLN A 59 7.09 -21.52 -1.39
C GLN A 59 8.54 -21.61 -0.93
N VAL A 60 8.78 -21.74 0.37
CA VAL A 60 10.14 -21.89 0.91
C VAL A 60 10.71 -23.25 0.50
N ILE A 61 11.82 -23.22 -0.26
CA ILE A 61 12.53 -24.41 -0.73
C ILE A 61 13.80 -24.72 0.07
N GLY A 62 14.27 -23.78 0.89
CA GLY A 62 15.45 -23.97 1.73
C GLY A 62 15.89 -22.72 2.47
N ALA A 63 17.04 -22.82 3.13
CA ALA A 63 17.73 -21.71 3.77
C ALA A 63 19.08 -21.47 3.10
N ALA A 64 19.40 -20.20 2.83
CA ALA A 64 20.72 -19.79 2.39
C ALA A 64 21.75 -20.11 3.47
N THR A 65 22.90 -20.66 3.11
CA THR A 65 23.87 -21.11 4.11
C THR A 65 25.28 -20.62 3.78
N PHE A 66 25.98 -21.26 2.85
CA PHE A 66 27.40 -21.02 2.59
C PHE A 66 27.62 -20.53 1.17
N THR A 67 28.49 -19.54 1.07
CA THR A 67 29.20 -19.23 -0.17
C THR A 67 30.41 -20.14 -0.28
N SER A 68 30.72 -20.62 -1.48
CA SER A 68 31.97 -21.34 -1.69
C SER A 68 33.15 -20.39 -1.58
N LEU A 69 34.20 -20.83 -0.89
CA LEU A 69 35.44 -20.08 -0.76
C LEU A 69 36.52 -20.73 -1.63
N GLN A 70 37.28 -19.90 -2.35
CA GLN A 70 38.53 -20.29 -2.98
C GLN A 70 39.66 -19.52 -2.30
N GLY A 71 40.33 -20.17 -1.34
CA GLY A 71 41.21 -19.46 -0.40
C GLY A 71 40.41 -18.52 0.50
N GLU A 72 40.80 -17.24 0.56
CA GLU A 72 40.06 -16.19 1.27
C GLU A 72 39.01 -15.49 0.39
N GLN A 73 38.90 -15.85 -0.89
CA GLN A 73 37.99 -15.20 -1.83
C GLN A 73 36.63 -15.90 -1.89
N VAL A 74 35.59 -15.08 -1.84
CA VAL A 74 34.19 -15.47 -1.97
C VAL A 74 33.88 -15.77 -3.44
N VAL A 75 33.55 -17.01 -3.77
CA VAL A 75 33.16 -17.42 -5.13
C VAL A 75 31.64 -17.29 -5.29
N GLN A 76 31.20 -16.28 -6.04
CA GLN A 76 29.80 -16.12 -6.40
C GLN A 76 29.40 -17.03 -7.56
N GLY A 77 28.10 -17.37 -7.64
CA GLY A 77 27.57 -18.28 -8.67
C GLY A 77 27.76 -19.77 -8.34
N PHE A 78 28.41 -20.10 -7.22
CA PHE A 78 28.58 -21.46 -6.73
C PHE A 78 28.25 -21.51 -5.23
N ASN A 79 26.98 -21.29 -4.91
CA ASN A 79 26.49 -21.21 -3.54
C ASN A 79 25.62 -22.42 -3.18
N PHE A 80 25.42 -22.67 -1.88
CA PHE A 80 24.63 -23.80 -1.40
C PHE A 80 23.47 -23.37 -0.50
N LEU A 81 22.41 -24.16 -0.54
CA LEU A 81 21.20 -24.04 0.27
C LEU A 81 21.00 -25.33 1.07
N ILE A 82 20.53 -25.19 2.31
CA ILE A 82 19.98 -26.31 3.08
C ILE A 82 18.54 -26.53 2.60
N PRO A 83 18.18 -27.71 2.08
CA PRO A 83 16.80 -27.99 1.65
C PRO A 83 15.81 -27.86 2.81
N VAL A 84 14.59 -27.43 2.52
CA VAL A 84 13.54 -27.28 3.53
C VAL A 84 13.23 -28.60 4.24
N GLU A 85 13.37 -29.74 3.55
CA GLU A 85 13.14 -31.06 4.16
C GLU A 85 14.15 -31.35 5.27
N THR A 86 15.43 -30.97 5.07
CA THR A 86 16.48 -31.12 6.08
C THR A 86 16.19 -30.25 7.31
N ILE A 87 15.68 -29.03 7.09
CA ILE A 87 15.27 -28.13 8.18
C ILE A 87 14.09 -28.73 8.97
N GLN A 88 13.09 -29.27 8.27
CA GLN A 88 11.92 -29.91 8.89
C GLN A 88 12.32 -31.16 9.68
N GLU A 89 13.23 -31.98 9.14
CA GLU A 89 13.74 -33.16 9.83
C GLU A 89 14.49 -32.78 11.11
N ALA A 90 15.36 -31.76 11.03
CA ALA A 90 16.09 -31.25 12.19
C ALA A 90 15.14 -30.68 13.26
N ALA A 91 14.14 -29.89 12.85
CA ALA A 91 13.12 -29.35 13.75
C ALA A 91 12.32 -30.47 14.43
N SER A 92 11.94 -31.50 13.68
CA SER A 92 11.21 -32.66 14.20
C SER A 92 12.05 -33.43 15.24
N LYS A 93 13.33 -33.65 14.97
CA LYS A 93 14.28 -34.28 15.92
C LYS A 93 14.46 -33.45 17.19
N ALA A 94 14.40 -32.12 17.07
CA ALA A 94 14.44 -31.20 18.20
C ALA A 94 13.10 -31.11 18.98
N GLY A 95 12.07 -31.87 18.59
CA GLY A 95 10.76 -31.83 19.23
C GLY A 95 9.93 -30.60 18.86
N VAL A 96 10.31 -29.88 17.80
CA VAL A 96 9.57 -28.71 17.30
C VAL A 96 8.51 -29.19 16.33
N THR A 97 7.26 -29.27 16.81
CA THR A 97 6.10 -29.55 15.96
C THR A 97 5.43 -28.24 15.53
N PRO A 98 5.23 -28.00 14.22
CA PRO A 98 4.46 -26.85 13.75
C PRO A 98 3.03 -26.93 14.29
N LYS A 99 2.58 -25.89 15.01
CA LYS A 99 1.20 -25.81 15.55
C LYS A 99 0.23 -25.06 14.63
N GLY A 100 0.63 -24.87 13.37
CA GLY A 100 -0.05 -23.99 12.41
C GLY A 100 0.17 -22.51 12.71
N ASP A 101 -0.52 -21.64 11.98
CA ASP A 101 -0.37 -20.20 12.11
C ASP A 101 -0.88 -19.70 13.46
N SER A 102 -0.02 -19.00 14.18
CA SER A 102 -0.41 -18.26 15.38
C SER A 102 -1.42 -17.16 15.04
N MET A 103 -2.16 -16.66 16.03
CA MET A 103 -3.05 -15.51 15.81
C MET A 103 -2.28 -14.30 15.28
N PHE A 104 -1.07 -14.07 15.79
CA PHE A 104 -0.17 -13.03 15.27
C PHE A 104 0.10 -13.24 13.78
N THR A 105 0.52 -14.44 13.39
CA THR A 105 0.82 -14.79 11.98
C THR A 105 -0.37 -14.54 11.07
N ARG A 106 -1.58 -14.94 11.49
CA ARG A 106 -2.80 -14.69 10.71
C ARG A 106 -3.11 -13.21 10.53
N LEU A 107 -3.03 -12.43 11.62
CA LEU A 107 -3.27 -10.98 11.57
C LEU A 107 -2.21 -10.25 10.75
N TRP A 108 -0.95 -10.65 10.87
CA TRP A 108 0.16 -10.14 10.08
C TRP A 108 -0.07 -10.41 8.58
N ASN A 109 -0.26 -11.68 8.20
CA ASN A 109 -0.47 -12.08 6.80
C ASN A 109 -1.68 -11.38 6.18
N HIS A 110 -2.81 -11.34 6.90
CA HIS A 110 -4.00 -10.65 6.42
C HIS A 110 -3.81 -9.12 6.35
N GLY A 111 -3.10 -8.53 7.32
CA GLY A 111 -2.76 -7.12 7.34
C GLY A 111 -1.87 -6.72 6.15
N VAL A 112 -0.86 -7.53 5.82
CA VAL A 112 0.01 -7.30 4.65
C VAL A 112 -0.76 -7.44 3.35
N ASP A 113 -1.64 -8.44 3.21
CA ASP A 113 -2.50 -8.59 2.03
C ASP A 113 -3.41 -7.36 1.82
N LEU A 114 -4.04 -6.87 2.90
CA LEU A 114 -4.84 -5.66 2.85
C LEU A 114 -4.01 -4.42 2.49
N TYR A 115 -2.79 -4.34 3.00
CA TYR A 115 -1.87 -3.25 2.74
C TYR A 115 -1.45 -3.18 1.26
N ILE A 116 -1.08 -4.32 0.68
CA ILE A 116 -0.71 -4.44 -0.74
C ILE A 116 -1.90 -4.11 -1.67
N ARG A 117 -3.14 -4.35 -1.21
CA ARG A 117 -4.37 -4.02 -1.93
C ARG A 117 -4.87 -2.59 -1.71
N ASP A 118 -4.04 -1.71 -1.14
CA ASP A 118 -4.37 -0.32 -0.80
C ASP A 118 -5.57 -0.12 0.16
N LEU A 119 -5.92 -1.16 0.93
CA LEU A 119 -6.99 -1.11 1.94
C LEU A 119 -6.43 -0.66 3.30
N HIS A 120 -5.78 0.51 3.34
CA HIS A 120 -4.97 0.99 4.47
C HIS A 120 -5.73 1.06 5.80
N TYR A 121 -7.01 1.44 5.81
CA TYR A 121 -7.81 1.45 7.04
C TYR A 121 -7.97 0.04 7.65
N ARG A 122 -8.23 -0.97 6.81
CA ARG A 122 -8.38 -2.36 7.27
C ARG A 122 -7.03 -2.96 7.65
N ALA A 123 -5.97 -2.63 6.90
CA ALA A 123 -4.61 -3.01 7.21
C ALA A 123 -4.16 -2.44 8.57
N TYR A 124 -4.39 -1.14 8.82
CA TYR A 124 -4.10 -0.49 10.11
C TYR A 124 -4.74 -1.22 11.29
N ARG A 125 -6.02 -1.62 11.15
CA ARG A 125 -6.73 -2.36 12.20
C ARG A 125 -6.12 -3.73 12.46
N ASN A 126 -5.70 -4.45 11.42
CA ASN A 126 -5.01 -5.74 11.55
C ASN A 126 -3.63 -5.58 12.19
N MET A 127 -2.83 -4.61 11.72
CA MET A 127 -1.50 -4.34 12.29
C MET A 127 -1.60 -3.90 13.74
N SER A 128 -2.60 -3.09 14.10
CA SER A 128 -2.87 -2.72 15.48
C SER A 128 -3.23 -3.93 16.35
N ALA A 129 -3.94 -4.93 15.79
CA ALA A 129 -4.23 -6.17 16.49
C ALA A 129 -2.99 -7.06 16.63
N ALA A 130 -2.17 -7.18 15.60
CA ALA A 130 -0.90 -7.89 15.65
C ALA A 130 0.05 -7.26 16.68
N ASN A 131 0.15 -5.92 16.73
CA ASN A 131 0.98 -5.20 17.69
C ASN A 131 0.52 -5.39 19.14
N ARG A 132 -0.78 -5.63 19.38
CA ARG A 132 -1.26 -5.97 20.73
C ARG A 132 -0.81 -7.36 21.20
N ILE A 133 -0.59 -8.28 20.26
CA ILE A 133 -0.11 -9.63 20.57
C ILE A 133 1.42 -9.62 20.75
N HIS A 134 2.13 -8.92 19.85
CA HIS A 134 3.57 -8.78 19.92
C HIS A 134 3.96 -7.30 19.74
N PRO A 135 4.01 -6.52 20.84
CA PRO A 135 4.35 -5.11 20.78
C PRO A 135 5.82 -4.90 20.35
N GLY A 136 6.09 -3.79 19.67
CA GLY A 136 7.46 -3.41 19.29
C GLY A 136 8.03 -4.19 18.11
N PHE A 137 7.21 -4.91 17.34
CA PHE A 137 7.67 -5.60 16.14
C PHE A 137 7.87 -4.57 15.00
N PRO A 138 9.10 -4.29 14.54
CA PRO A 138 9.38 -3.11 13.70
C PRO A 138 8.58 -3.07 12.40
N ASP A 139 8.39 -4.21 11.75
CA ASP A 139 7.64 -4.29 10.50
C ASP A 139 6.12 -4.08 10.69
N VAL A 140 5.57 -4.48 11.84
CA VAL A 140 4.18 -4.19 12.20
C VAL A 140 4.01 -2.69 12.42
N GLU A 141 4.93 -2.06 13.14
CA GLU A 141 4.90 -0.62 13.39
C GLU A 141 5.05 0.18 12.10
N ARG A 142 6.03 -0.17 11.27
CA ARG A 142 6.27 0.46 9.97
C ARG A 142 5.03 0.41 9.08
N VAL A 143 4.42 -0.77 8.90
CA VAL A 143 3.21 -0.89 8.06
C VAL A 143 2.03 -0.16 8.69
N ARG A 144 1.89 -0.20 10.02
CA ARG A 144 0.82 0.52 10.74
C ARG A 144 0.94 2.03 10.57
N GLU A 145 2.14 2.58 10.70
CA GLU A 145 2.41 4.01 10.54
C GLU A 145 2.15 4.47 9.11
N ASP A 146 2.64 3.71 8.12
CA ASP A 146 2.37 4.02 6.72
C ASP A 146 0.87 3.97 6.40
N CYS A 147 0.14 3.00 6.96
CA CYS A 147 -1.32 2.96 6.83
C CYS A 147 -2.01 4.17 7.46
N ASP A 148 -1.53 4.66 8.60
CA ASP A 148 -2.09 5.84 9.29
C ASP A 148 -1.87 7.12 8.47
N ILE A 149 -0.67 7.29 7.90
CA ILE A 149 -0.34 8.41 7.01
C ILE A 149 -1.25 8.38 5.78
N LYS A 150 -1.28 7.26 5.05
CA LYS A 150 -2.09 7.12 3.82
C LYS A 150 -3.58 7.27 4.09
N HIS A 151 -4.08 6.78 5.23
CA HIS A 151 -5.47 6.96 5.62
C HIS A 151 -5.82 8.44 5.83
N LYS A 152 -4.94 9.19 6.50
CA LYS A 152 -5.12 10.64 6.71
C LYS A 152 -5.08 11.40 5.38
N GLU A 153 -4.14 11.09 4.52
CA GLU A 153 -4.02 11.69 3.17
C GLU A 153 -5.27 11.45 2.32
N GLN A 154 -5.78 10.21 2.27
CA GLN A 154 -7.04 9.89 1.58
C GLN A 154 -8.22 10.70 2.13
N GLY A 155 -8.27 10.89 3.46
CA GLY A 155 -9.26 11.73 4.12
C GLY A 155 -9.16 13.20 3.76
N TYR A 156 -7.94 13.74 3.63
CA TYR A 156 -7.72 15.12 3.19
C TYR A 156 -8.20 15.34 1.75
N LEU A 157 -7.84 14.43 0.84
CA LEU A 157 -8.24 14.51 -0.58
C LEU A 157 -9.78 14.52 -0.73
N HIS A 158 -10.46 13.57 -0.07
CA HIS A 158 -11.94 13.52 -0.13
C HIS A 158 -12.57 14.81 0.44
N ARG A 159 -12.03 15.35 1.53
CA ARG A 159 -12.56 16.60 2.12
C ARG A 159 -12.44 17.77 1.15
N GLU A 160 -11.33 17.87 0.44
CA GLU A 160 -11.11 18.93 -0.55
C GLU A 160 -12.09 18.81 -1.73
N GLU A 161 -12.30 17.60 -2.24
CA GLU A 161 -13.27 17.33 -3.32
C GLU A 161 -14.69 17.77 -2.92
N TYR A 162 -15.14 17.44 -1.71
CA TYR A 162 -16.44 17.89 -1.20
C TYR A 162 -16.53 19.41 -1.05
N GLN A 163 -15.44 20.06 -0.63
CA GLN A 163 -15.38 21.51 -0.52
C GLN A 163 -15.51 22.18 -1.88
N TRP A 164 -14.78 21.70 -2.90
CA TRP A 164 -14.89 22.21 -4.26
C TRP A 164 -16.27 21.95 -4.89
N ALA A 165 -16.84 20.76 -4.66
CA ALA A 165 -18.19 20.44 -5.10
C ALA A 165 -19.23 21.38 -4.46
N LEU A 166 -19.12 21.65 -3.16
CA LEU A 166 -20.00 22.57 -2.44
C LEU A 166 -19.86 24.01 -2.95
N ILE A 167 -18.63 24.50 -3.16
CA ILE A 167 -18.36 25.82 -3.74
C ILE A 167 -18.99 25.91 -5.14
N GLY A 168 -18.84 24.88 -5.96
CA GLY A 168 -19.46 24.80 -7.28
C GLY A 168 -20.99 24.91 -7.23
N VAL A 169 -21.64 24.17 -6.32
CA VAL A 169 -23.10 24.24 -6.11
C VAL A 169 -23.54 25.64 -5.66
N LEU A 170 -22.81 26.26 -4.73
CA LEU A 170 -23.13 27.60 -4.23
C LEU A 170 -22.97 28.68 -5.31
N LEU A 171 -21.93 28.59 -6.15
CA LEU A 171 -21.71 29.51 -7.26
C LEU A 171 -22.83 29.40 -8.32
N VAL A 172 -23.18 28.17 -8.71
CA VAL A 172 -24.28 27.93 -9.67
C VAL A 172 -25.61 28.42 -9.11
N GLY A 173 -25.90 28.13 -7.84
CA GLY A 173 -27.10 28.62 -7.16
C GLY A 173 -27.16 30.14 -7.09
N GLY A 174 -26.03 30.80 -6.80
CA GLY A 174 -25.90 32.25 -6.79
C GLY A 174 -26.18 32.88 -8.15
N ILE A 175 -25.58 32.35 -9.21
CA ILE A 175 -25.80 32.80 -10.60
C ILE A 175 -27.28 32.61 -11.00
N ALA A 176 -27.85 31.44 -10.70
CA ALA A 176 -29.26 31.16 -10.97
C ALA A 176 -30.19 32.13 -10.22
N GLY A 177 -29.89 32.43 -8.95
CA GLY A 177 -30.64 33.39 -8.14
C GLY A 177 -30.62 34.81 -8.70
N VAL A 178 -29.45 35.30 -9.14
CA VAL A 178 -29.31 36.61 -9.79
C VAL A 178 -30.05 36.64 -11.13
N TRP A 179 -29.94 35.58 -11.93
CA TRP A 179 -30.64 35.48 -13.21
C TRP A 179 -32.17 35.46 -13.05
N PHE A 180 -32.69 34.70 -12.08
CA PHE A 180 -34.13 34.63 -11.81
C PHE A 180 -34.69 35.93 -11.22
N SER A 181 -33.94 36.58 -10.32
CA SER A 181 -34.33 37.87 -9.75
C SER A 181 -34.31 38.98 -10.81
N GLY A 182 -33.30 39.03 -11.67
CA GLY A 182 -33.23 39.93 -12.82
C GLY A 182 -34.38 39.71 -13.82
N ARG A 183 -34.71 38.45 -14.14
CA ARG A 183 -35.87 38.11 -14.96
C ARG A 183 -37.19 38.55 -14.32
N ARG A 184 -37.37 38.32 -13.02
CA ARG A 184 -38.56 38.78 -12.29
C ARG A 184 -38.69 40.30 -12.33
N LEU A 185 -37.60 41.03 -12.06
CA LEU A 185 -37.61 42.49 -12.10
C LEU A 185 -38.00 43.01 -13.47
N MET A 186 -37.36 42.54 -14.55
CA MET A 186 -37.71 42.92 -15.92
C MET A 186 -39.15 42.57 -16.30
N SER A 187 -39.68 41.45 -15.82
CA SER A 187 -41.08 41.07 -16.05
C SER A 187 -42.08 41.98 -15.32
N ALA A 188 -41.70 42.52 -14.16
CA ALA A 188 -42.50 43.48 -13.42
C ALA A 188 -42.48 44.85 -14.10
N THR A 189 -41.31 45.32 -14.55
CA THR A 189 -41.18 46.59 -15.29
C THR A 189 -41.95 46.55 -16.61
N ARG A 190 -41.85 45.46 -17.38
CA ARG A 190 -42.62 45.30 -18.64
C ARG A 190 -44.14 45.28 -18.43
N ARG A 191 -44.62 44.70 -17.33
CA ARG A 191 -46.05 44.72 -16.98
C ARG A 191 -46.51 46.13 -16.60
N GLY A 192 -45.72 46.86 -15.81
CA GLY A 192 -46.01 48.26 -15.46
C GLY A 192 -46.07 49.16 -16.71
N ILE A 193 -45.09 49.05 -17.62
CA ILE A 193 -45.05 49.84 -18.85
C ILE A 193 -46.25 49.51 -19.76
N ARG A 194 -46.64 48.23 -19.89
CA ARG A 194 -47.83 47.85 -20.68
C ARG A 194 -49.13 48.37 -20.08
N GLY A 195 -49.24 48.44 -18.75
CA GLY A 195 -50.39 49.05 -18.08
C GLY A 195 -50.50 50.53 -18.42
N ILE A 196 -49.41 51.28 -18.25
CA ILE A 196 -49.36 52.72 -18.55
C ILE A 196 -49.69 53.00 -20.02
N VAL A 197 -49.11 52.25 -20.96
CA VAL A 197 -49.39 52.42 -22.39
C VAL A 197 -50.84 52.09 -22.73
N ARG A 198 -51.45 51.10 -22.06
CA ARG A 198 -52.85 50.74 -22.26
C ARG A 198 -53.79 51.84 -21.74
N ASP A 199 -53.54 52.33 -20.53
CA ASP A 199 -54.32 53.42 -19.94
C ASP A 199 -54.24 54.69 -20.79
N GLU A 200 -53.07 54.98 -21.38
CA GLU A 200 -52.87 56.14 -22.25
C GLU A 200 -53.51 55.98 -23.64
N LEU A 201 -53.61 54.76 -24.16
CA LEU A 201 -54.34 54.46 -25.40
C LEU A 201 -55.86 54.49 -25.19
N ASP A 202 -56.35 53.92 -24.09
CA ASP A 202 -57.78 53.93 -23.73
C ASP A 202 -58.26 55.38 -23.48
N ALA A 203 -57.43 56.23 -22.87
CA ALA A 203 -57.69 57.66 -22.70
C ALA A 203 -57.76 58.45 -24.02
N ARG A 204 -57.06 58.00 -25.07
CA ARG A 204 -57.08 58.63 -26.41
C ARG A 204 -58.22 58.13 -27.29
N GLU A 205 -58.68 56.88 -27.12
CA GLU A 205 -59.81 56.32 -27.86
C GLU A 205 -61.18 56.62 -27.23
N GLY A 206 -61.23 57.34 -26.10
CA GLY A 206 -62.48 57.78 -25.47
C GLY A 206 -63.30 56.63 -24.87
N ARG A 207 -62.67 55.48 -24.58
CA ARG A 207 -63.32 54.35 -23.91
C ARG A 207 -63.10 54.47 -22.41
N SER A 208 -64.18 54.67 -21.66
CA SER A 208 -64.16 54.60 -20.19
C SER A 208 -63.92 53.15 -19.74
N PRO A 209 -63.15 52.93 -18.66
CA PRO A 209 -62.94 51.59 -18.12
C PRO A 209 -64.26 51.03 -17.54
N PRO A 210 -64.47 49.70 -17.56
CA PRO A 210 -65.56 49.06 -16.83
C PRO A 210 -65.36 49.10 -15.31
#